data_AF-A0A059WZQ4-F1
#
_entry.id   AF-A0A059WZQ4-F1
#
_cell.length_a   1.000
_cell.length_b   1.000
_cell.length_c   1.000
_cell.angle_alpha   90.00
_cell.angle_beta   90.00
_cell.angle_gamma   90.00
#
_symmetry.space_group_name_H-M   'P 1'
#
loop_
_entity.id
_entity.type
_entity.pdbx_description
1 polymer ?
#
loop_
_entity_poly.entity_id
_entity_poly.type
_entity_poly.pdbx_seq_one_letter_code
_entity_poly.pdbx_strand_id
1 'polypeptide(L)'
;MPQQVTLAWGDAFKRGQPLPDIASGDNTKGFDLQVTNLASFKDLKALLRSVPLTGDPTVKIYWNATIQLKKYRLRDLSPIALYLLRPTLSWQARFPHQLEQACGQNLFCLTGIVDYRLDGHAYRMVPPIVEKYIEPTTGQETAAVVDGLHRLYTARSMGIKEVWVVEISNVPKELPLIALPCNWDKIRVYDDTPPADKKRRYRFTNPADHPSLRAFTNIPITANNYLYFLYRDYASLGSDGIRHITKKPYISAYEQPILAEFKKITMGASHAAEHVTATLHFSKQLGEIYGADADIVTASALLHDLGRGNTKLHGQSSADESKKRATPLLHTVGF
;
A
#
# COMPACT_ATOMS: atom_id res chain seq x y z
N MET A 1 -21.95 5.12 -27.52
CA MET A 1 -22.15 5.79 -26.22
C MET A 1 -22.55 4.74 -25.20
N PRO A 2 -21.86 4.60 -24.05
CA PRO A 2 -22.26 3.64 -23.03
C PRO A 2 -23.55 4.13 -22.35
N GLN A 3 -24.56 3.27 -22.26
CA GLN A 3 -25.78 3.55 -21.50
C GLN A 3 -25.42 3.81 -20.03
N GLN A 4 -25.78 4.99 -19.51
CA GLN A 4 -25.72 5.29 -18.09
C GLN A 4 -26.70 4.36 -17.37
N VAL A 5 -26.18 3.40 -16.60
CA VAL A 5 -26.99 2.58 -15.69
C VAL A 5 -27.12 3.38 -14.40
N THR A 6 -28.23 4.09 -14.23
CA THR A 6 -28.62 4.68 -12.96
C THR A 6 -29.00 3.54 -12.01
N LEU A 7 -28.06 3.09 -11.17
CA LEU A 7 -28.37 2.13 -10.11
C LEU A 7 -29.15 2.88 -9.03
N ALA A 8 -30.43 2.55 -8.86
CA ALA A 8 -31.21 3.01 -7.71
C ALA A 8 -30.63 2.38 -6.45
N TRP A 9 -29.86 3.17 -5.69
CA TRP A 9 -29.11 2.73 -4.51
C TRP A 9 -30.01 2.21 -3.38
N GLY A 10 -31.32 2.49 -3.38
CA GLY A 10 -32.24 2.14 -2.30
C GLY A 10 -32.63 0.64 -2.20
N ASP A 11 -32.67 -0.09 -3.31
CA ASP A 11 -33.32 -1.43 -3.33
C ASP A 11 -32.36 -2.62 -3.25
N ALA A 12 -31.05 -2.41 -3.46
CA ALA A 12 -30.05 -3.48 -3.50
C ALA A 12 -29.71 -4.08 -2.12
N PHE A 13 -30.15 -3.44 -1.03
CA PHE A 13 -29.74 -3.78 0.35
C PHE A 13 -30.47 -4.99 0.98
N LYS A 14 -31.52 -5.53 0.34
CA LYS A 14 -32.42 -6.51 1.00
C LYS A 14 -32.05 -7.99 0.86
N ARG A 15 -30.95 -8.38 0.18
CA ARG A 15 -30.70 -9.81 -0.16
C ARG A 15 -29.27 -10.36 0.06
N GLY A 16 -28.46 -9.71 0.88
CA GLY A 16 -27.17 -10.22 1.36
C GLY A 16 -27.05 -9.99 2.87
N GLN A 17 -26.05 -10.58 3.53
CA GLN A 17 -25.74 -10.21 4.92
C GLN A 17 -25.77 -8.68 5.03
N PRO A 18 -26.58 -8.10 5.94
CA PRO A 18 -26.72 -6.66 6.00
C PRO A 18 -25.33 -6.06 6.12
N LEU A 19 -25.04 -5.05 5.30
CA LEU A 19 -23.89 -4.19 5.57
C LEU A 19 -24.04 -3.78 7.04
N PRO A 20 -22.98 -3.94 7.85
CA PRO A 20 -23.05 -3.63 9.27
C PRO A 20 -23.62 -2.23 9.39
N ASP A 21 -24.67 -2.10 10.21
CA ASP A 21 -25.51 -0.92 10.36
C ASP A 21 -24.65 0.32 10.11
N ILE A 22 -24.72 0.86 8.88
CA ILE A 22 -24.00 2.07 8.50
C ILE A 22 -24.86 3.15 9.11
N ALA A 23 -24.81 3.20 10.45
CA ALA A 23 -25.72 3.93 11.28
C ALA A 23 -25.77 5.36 10.76
N SER A 24 -26.98 5.90 10.83
CA SER A 24 -27.49 7.22 10.49
C SER A 24 -26.77 8.38 11.19
N GLY A 25 -25.46 8.30 11.41
CA GLY A 25 -24.63 9.42 11.81
C GLY A 25 -24.73 10.50 10.75
N ASP A 26 -25.11 11.69 11.20
CA ASP A 26 -25.29 12.94 10.45
C ASP A 26 -24.31 13.08 9.27
N ASN A 27 -24.77 12.66 8.08
CA ASN A 27 -23.97 12.39 6.88
C ASN A 27 -23.98 13.56 5.87
N THR A 28 -24.31 14.77 6.34
CA THR A 28 -24.45 15.95 5.46
C THR A 28 -23.17 16.76 5.27
N LYS A 29 -22.13 16.53 6.08
CA LYS A 29 -20.81 17.10 5.79
C LYS A 29 -20.20 16.36 4.61
N GLY A 30 -20.50 16.84 3.40
CA GLY A 30 -19.78 16.44 2.19
C GLY A 30 -18.28 16.65 2.39
N PHE A 31 -17.48 15.67 1.98
CA PHE A 31 -16.04 15.85 1.91
C PHE A 31 -15.71 16.77 0.74
N ASP A 32 -14.63 17.54 0.85
CA ASP A 32 -14.12 18.34 -0.26
C ASP A 32 -13.34 17.43 -1.22
N LEU A 33 -14.06 16.79 -2.14
CA LEU A 33 -13.50 15.92 -3.17
C LEU A 33 -13.18 16.71 -4.43
N GLN A 34 -11.90 16.83 -4.77
CA GLN A 34 -11.44 17.44 -6.01
C GLN A 34 -10.68 16.41 -6.85
N VAL A 35 -11.22 16.04 -8.01
CA VAL A 35 -10.48 15.19 -8.96
C VAL A 35 -9.40 16.04 -9.62
N THR A 36 -8.13 15.63 -9.49
CA THR A 36 -6.97 16.40 -9.97
C THR A 36 -6.40 15.86 -11.26
N ASN A 37 -6.55 14.56 -11.54
CA ASN A 37 -6.08 13.95 -12.79
C ASN A 37 -6.85 12.66 -13.12
N LEU A 38 -7.10 12.45 -14.41
CA LEU A 38 -7.65 11.22 -14.97
C LEU A 38 -6.67 10.70 -16.02
N ALA A 39 -5.96 9.62 -15.71
CA ALA A 39 -5.03 9.00 -16.65
C ALA A 39 -5.61 7.73 -17.26
N SER A 40 -5.15 7.39 -18.45
CA SER A 40 -5.67 6.29 -19.24
C SER A 40 -5.20 4.92 -18.73
N PHE A 41 -5.78 3.84 -19.26
CA PHE A 41 -5.25 2.49 -19.04
C PHE A 41 -3.80 2.32 -19.54
N LYS A 42 -3.38 3.09 -20.56
CA LYS A 42 -1.99 3.06 -21.06
C LYS A 42 -1.02 3.53 -19.99
N ASP A 43 -1.37 4.60 -19.27
CA ASP A 43 -0.56 5.16 -18.19
C ASP A 43 -0.51 4.21 -17.00
N LEU A 44 -1.66 3.62 -16.64
CA LEU A 44 -1.72 2.58 -15.60
C LEU A 44 -0.86 1.36 -15.94
N LYS A 45 -0.90 0.88 -17.19
CA LYS A 45 -0.07 -0.22 -17.66
C LYS A 45 1.43 0.12 -17.53
N ALA A 46 1.83 1.36 -17.84
CA ALA A 46 3.21 1.79 -17.68
C ALA A 46 3.65 1.77 -16.20
N LEU A 47 2.81 2.26 -15.28
CA LEU A 47 3.08 2.18 -13.84
C LEU A 47 3.17 0.73 -13.36
N LEU A 48 2.25 -0.13 -13.79
CA LEU A 48 2.25 -1.55 -13.41
C LEU A 48 3.53 -2.26 -13.83
N ARG A 49 4.07 -1.97 -15.02
CA ARG A 49 5.36 -2.54 -15.46
C ARG A 49 6.56 -2.14 -14.59
N SER A 50 6.42 -1.08 -13.80
CA SER A 50 7.45 -0.61 -12.87
C SER A 50 7.28 -1.12 -11.43
N VAL A 51 6.22 -1.90 -11.16
CA VAL A 51 5.96 -2.45 -9.82
C VAL A 51 7.12 -3.35 -9.40
N PRO A 52 7.83 -3.02 -8.31
CA PRO A 52 8.89 -3.84 -7.79
C PRO A 52 8.39 -4.97 -6.89
N LEU A 53 9.29 -5.91 -6.60
CA LEU A 53 9.16 -6.74 -5.41
C LEU A 53 9.54 -5.96 -4.15
N THR A 54 8.89 -6.27 -3.03
CA THR A 54 9.24 -5.69 -1.72
C THR A 54 10.62 -6.13 -1.26
N GLY A 55 11.01 -7.39 -1.52
CA GLY A 55 12.31 -7.93 -1.12
C GLY A 55 13.49 -7.48 -1.98
N ASP A 56 13.22 -7.07 -3.23
CA ASP A 56 14.21 -6.53 -4.15
C ASP A 56 13.56 -5.51 -5.11
N PRO A 57 13.73 -4.21 -4.85
CA PRO A 57 13.17 -3.15 -5.70
C PRO A 57 13.69 -3.13 -7.14
N THR A 58 14.79 -3.81 -7.44
CA THR A 58 15.34 -3.90 -8.80
C THR A 58 14.55 -4.88 -9.67
N VAL A 59 13.86 -5.86 -9.07
CA VAL A 59 13.04 -6.84 -9.78
C VAL A 59 11.67 -6.26 -10.10
N LYS A 60 11.46 -5.89 -11.37
CA LYS A 60 10.17 -5.38 -11.87
C LYS A 60 9.28 -6.53 -12.34
N ILE A 61 8.50 -7.08 -11.42
CA ILE A 61 7.77 -8.36 -11.60
C ILE A 61 6.85 -8.38 -12.85
N TYR A 62 6.29 -7.24 -13.24
CA TYR A 62 5.35 -7.17 -14.37
C TYR A 62 5.96 -6.62 -15.67
N TRP A 63 7.28 -6.44 -15.74
CA TRP A 63 7.93 -5.83 -16.90
C TRP A 63 7.54 -6.51 -18.24
N ASN A 64 7.50 -7.84 -18.25
CA ASN A 64 7.12 -8.67 -19.41
C ASN A 64 5.75 -9.34 -19.27
N ALA A 65 4.97 -9.01 -18.24
CA ALA A 65 3.66 -9.61 -18.02
C ALA A 65 2.63 -9.10 -19.06
N THR A 66 1.61 -9.93 -19.30
CA THR A 66 0.43 -9.51 -20.06
C THR A 66 -0.50 -8.76 -19.13
N ILE A 67 -0.79 -7.50 -19.45
CA ILE A 67 -1.65 -6.62 -18.62
C ILE A 67 -2.84 -6.16 -19.46
N GLN A 68 -4.04 -6.46 -19.01
CA GLN A 68 -5.30 -6.19 -19.73
C GLN A 68 -6.35 -5.61 -18.79
N LEU A 69 -7.20 -4.72 -19.31
CA LEU A 69 -8.39 -4.26 -18.61
C LEU A 69 -9.55 -5.17 -19.02
N LYS A 70 -10.19 -5.83 -18.05
CA LYS A 70 -11.20 -6.86 -18.33
C LYS A 70 -12.34 -6.82 -17.34
N LYS A 71 -13.55 -7.19 -17.79
CA LYS A 71 -14.69 -7.42 -16.91
C LYS A 71 -14.60 -8.81 -16.30
N TYR A 72 -14.81 -8.88 -15.00
CA TYR A 72 -14.89 -10.13 -14.24
C TYR A 72 -16.20 -10.23 -13.49
N ARG A 73 -16.77 -11.44 -13.41
CA ARG A 73 -17.80 -11.73 -12.42
C ARG A 73 -17.15 -11.82 -11.05
N LEU A 74 -17.72 -11.15 -10.06
CA LEU A 74 -17.14 -11.13 -8.70
C LEU A 74 -17.00 -12.53 -8.08
N ARG A 75 -17.91 -13.45 -8.43
CA ARG A 75 -17.87 -14.84 -7.93
C ARG A 75 -16.70 -15.65 -8.51
N ASP A 76 -16.15 -15.23 -9.65
CA ASP A 76 -15.06 -15.92 -10.35
C ASP A 76 -13.67 -15.38 -9.90
N LEU A 77 -13.65 -14.39 -9.00
CA LEU A 77 -12.43 -13.84 -8.38
C LEU A 77 -12.12 -14.54 -7.06
N SER A 78 -10.83 -14.74 -6.79
CA SER A 78 -10.33 -15.40 -5.59
C SER A 78 -9.56 -14.43 -4.69
N PRO A 79 -10.15 -13.97 -3.57
CA PRO A 79 -9.43 -13.18 -2.57
C PRO A 79 -8.19 -13.89 -2.03
N ILE A 80 -7.12 -13.15 -1.71
CA ILE A 80 -5.92 -13.70 -1.04
C ILE A 80 -5.76 -13.20 0.40
N ALA A 81 -6.71 -12.40 0.89
CA ALA A 81 -6.79 -11.98 2.28
C ALA A 81 -8.07 -12.49 2.93
N LEU A 82 -7.98 -12.80 4.21
CA LEU A 82 -9.06 -13.35 5.04
C LEU A 82 -9.81 -12.28 5.82
N TYR A 83 -9.43 -11.02 5.69
CA TYR A 83 -10.00 -9.93 6.46
C TYR A 83 -10.27 -8.68 5.63
N LEU A 84 -11.23 -7.91 6.13
CA LEU A 84 -11.60 -6.58 5.70
C LEU A 84 -11.75 -5.69 6.93
N LEU A 85 -11.62 -4.39 6.74
CA LEU A 85 -11.80 -3.39 7.79
C LEU A 85 -13.12 -2.68 7.58
N ARG A 86 -13.99 -2.69 8.60
CA ARG A 86 -15.30 -2.02 8.57
C ARG A 86 -15.18 -0.53 8.24
N PRO A 87 -14.25 0.24 8.82
CA PRO A 87 -14.08 1.66 8.47
C PRO A 87 -13.83 1.86 6.97
N THR A 88 -13.01 1.00 6.36
CA THR A 88 -12.72 1.06 4.92
C THR A 88 -13.94 0.71 4.07
N LEU A 89 -14.74 -0.29 4.48
CA LEU A 89 -15.98 -0.64 3.77
C LEU A 89 -17.00 0.49 3.81
N SER A 90 -17.21 1.11 4.99
CA SER A 90 -18.11 2.26 5.13
C SER A 90 -17.69 3.42 4.23
N TRP A 91 -16.38 3.67 4.09
CA TRP A 91 -15.88 4.68 3.16
C TRP A 91 -16.14 4.28 1.69
N GLN A 92 -15.81 3.04 1.31
CA GLN A 92 -15.97 2.54 -0.08
C GLN A 92 -17.45 2.47 -0.51
N ALA A 93 -18.39 2.39 0.42
CA ALA A 93 -19.82 2.41 0.13
C ALA A 93 -20.34 3.82 -0.21
N ARG A 94 -19.75 4.88 0.35
CA ARG A 94 -20.17 6.28 0.14
C ARG A 94 -19.45 6.96 -1.02
N PHE A 95 -18.18 6.61 -1.23
CA PHE A 95 -17.32 7.24 -2.23
C PHE A 95 -17.83 7.18 -3.69
N PRO A 96 -18.49 6.11 -4.17
CA PRO A 96 -18.92 6.02 -5.58
C PRO A 96 -19.80 7.19 -6.03
N HIS A 97 -20.76 7.60 -5.20
CA HIS A 97 -21.68 8.68 -5.54
C HIS A 97 -20.96 10.02 -5.70
N GLN A 98 -20.01 10.31 -4.80
CA GLN A 98 -19.21 11.53 -4.84
C GLN A 98 -18.28 11.56 -6.05
N LEU A 99 -17.63 10.42 -6.35
CA LEU A 99 -16.77 10.32 -7.52
C LEU A 99 -17.55 10.50 -8.83
N GLU A 100 -18.76 9.91 -8.90
CA GLU A 100 -19.65 10.07 -10.06
C GLU A 100 -20.10 11.52 -10.23
N GLN A 101 -20.44 12.23 -9.15
CA GLN A 101 -20.76 13.65 -9.18
C GLN A 101 -19.57 14.52 -9.60
N ALA A 102 -18.36 14.21 -9.11
CA ALA A 102 -17.17 15.02 -9.35
C ALA A 102 -16.61 14.87 -10.78
N CYS A 103 -16.64 13.67 -11.36
CA CYS A 103 -16.03 13.43 -12.68
C CYS A 103 -16.73 12.38 -13.56
N GLY A 104 -17.93 11.93 -13.20
CA GLY A 104 -18.69 10.93 -13.96
C GLY A 104 -18.09 9.52 -13.93
N GLN A 105 -17.08 9.26 -13.09
CA GLN A 105 -16.46 7.95 -12.97
C GLN A 105 -17.17 7.11 -11.92
N ASN A 106 -17.44 5.85 -12.27
CA ASN A 106 -17.98 4.86 -11.34
C ASN A 106 -16.84 4.05 -10.72
N LEU A 107 -16.77 4.04 -9.39
CA LEU A 107 -15.75 3.36 -8.59
C LEU A 107 -15.54 1.89 -8.99
N PHE A 108 -16.62 1.18 -9.32
CA PHE A 108 -16.61 -0.25 -9.66
C PHE A 108 -16.33 -0.52 -11.14
N CYS A 109 -16.26 0.55 -11.95
CA CYS A 109 -16.04 0.50 -13.39
C CYS A 109 -14.86 1.37 -13.85
N LEU A 110 -13.89 1.62 -12.98
CA LEU A 110 -12.69 2.38 -13.35
C LEU A 110 -11.93 1.67 -14.48
N THR A 111 -11.46 2.45 -15.43
CA THR A 111 -10.69 1.97 -16.59
C THR A 111 -9.26 2.52 -16.64
N GLY A 112 -8.89 3.38 -15.69
CA GLY A 112 -7.60 4.06 -15.63
C GLY A 112 -7.29 4.59 -14.24
N ILE A 113 -6.44 5.61 -14.16
CA ILE A 113 -6.02 6.23 -12.89
C ILE A 113 -6.93 7.41 -12.58
N VAL A 114 -7.36 7.51 -11.33
CA VAL A 114 -8.01 8.68 -10.77
C VAL A 114 -7.13 9.22 -9.64
N ASP A 115 -6.54 10.39 -9.85
CA ASP A 115 -5.91 11.16 -8.77
C ASP A 115 -6.91 12.21 -8.27
N TYR A 116 -7.02 12.34 -6.96
CA TYR A 116 -7.96 13.26 -6.33
C TYR A 116 -7.40 13.81 -5.03
N ARG A 117 -7.96 14.93 -4.57
CA ARG A 117 -7.78 15.46 -3.23
C ARG A 117 -9.04 15.23 -2.42
N LEU A 118 -8.87 14.84 -1.16
CA LEU A 118 -9.93 14.74 -0.17
C LEU A 118 -9.46 15.49 1.07
N ASP A 119 -10.18 16.54 1.45
CA ASP A 119 -9.84 17.39 2.59
C ASP A 119 -8.38 17.90 2.54
N GLY A 120 -7.94 18.34 1.35
CA GLY A 120 -6.59 18.85 1.10
C GLY A 120 -5.50 17.78 0.89
N HIS A 121 -5.80 16.50 1.12
CA HIS A 121 -4.83 15.42 0.97
C HIS A 121 -4.93 14.73 -0.38
N ALA A 122 -3.79 14.42 -1.02
CA ALA A 122 -3.76 13.74 -2.32
C ALA A 122 -3.90 12.22 -2.17
N TYR A 123 -4.68 11.63 -3.07
CA TYR A 123 -4.96 10.20 -3.17
C TYR A 123 -4.95 9.74 -4.63
N ARG A 124 -4.63 8.47 -4.83
CA ARG A 124 -4.70 7.80 -6.13
C ARG A 124 -5.57 6.58 -6.04
N MET A 125 -6.31 6.33 -7.10
CA MET A 125 -7.14 5.15 -7.24
C MET A 125 -6.97 4.55 -8.64
N VAL A 126 -6.86 3.22 -8.66
CA VAL A 126 -6.80 2.42 -9.89
C VAL A 126 -7.90 1.35 -9.84
N PRO A 127 -8.26 0.69 -10.96
CA PRO A 127 -9.15 -0.46 -10.94
C PRO A 127 -8.53 -1.59 -10.11
N PRO A 128 -9.32 -2.46 -9.47
CA PRO A 128 -8.79 -3.61 -8.73
C PRO A 128 -7.84 -4.44 -9.59
N ILE A 129 -6.78 -4.98 -8.98
CA ILE A 129 -5.74 -5.72 -9.69
C ILE A 129 -5.90 -7.19 -9.36
N VAL A 130 -5.84 -8.01 -10.41
CA VAL A 130 -5.98 -9.46 -10.35
C VAL A 130 -4.79 -10.10 -11.05
N GLU A 131 -4.18 -11.09 -10.42
CA GLU A 131 -3.20 -11.96 -11.08
C GLU A 131 -3.83 -13.28 -11.46
N LYS A 132 -3.65 -13.65 -12.74
CA LYS A 132 -4.16 -14.88 -13.33
C LYS A 132 -3.03 -15.89 -13.50
N TYR A 133 -3.16 -17.05 -12.88
CA TYR A 133 -2.16 -18.12 -12.91
C TYR A 133 -2.80 -19.50 -12.71
N ILE A 134 -2.03 -20.56 -12.94
CA ILE A 134 -2.42 -21.92 -12.58
C ILE A 134 -1.94 -22.21 -11.16
N GLU A 135 -2.85 -22.44 -10.23
CA GLU A 135 -2.50 -22.72 -8.84
C GLU A 135 -1.78 -24.08 -8.74
N PRO A 136 -0.50 -24.13 -8.33
CA PRO A 136 0.30 -25.36 -8.37
C PRO A 136 -0.31 -26.53 -7.59
N THR A 137 -1.01 -26.25 -6.49
CA THR A 137 -1.59 -27.28 -5.63
C THR A 137 -2.86 -27.92 -6.20
N THR A 138 -3.58 -27.23 -7.09
CA THR A 138 -4.87 -27.70 -7.62
C THR A 138 -4.87 -27.91 -9.13
N GLY A 139 -3.90 -27.33 -9.85
CA GLY A 139 -3.88 -27.26 -11.31
C GLY A 139 -4.98 -26.36 -11.89
N GLN A 140 -5.76 -25.66 -11.07
CA GLN A 140 -6.86 -24.82 -11.52
C GLN A 140 -6.38 -23.42 -11.87
N GLU A 141 -6.95 -22.87 -12.94
CA GLU A 141 -6.80 -21.47 -13.27
C GLU A 141 -7.46 -20.60 -12.20
N THR A 142 -6.68 -19.68 -11.63
CA THR A 142 -7.10 -18.82 -10.52
C THR A 142 -6.89 -17.36 -10.91
N ALA A 143 -7.91 -16.54 -10.66
CA ALA A 143 -7.88 -15.09 -10.79
C ALA A 143 -7.81 -14.46 -9.39
N ALA A 144 -6.59 -14.33 -8.85
CA ALA A 144 -6.37 -13.88 -7.49
C ALA A 144 -6.42 -12.37 -7.34
N VAL A 145 -7.23 -11.87 -6.40
CA VAL A 145 -7.32 -10.43 -6.08
C VAL A 145 -6.08 -10.02 -5.29
N VAL A 146 -5.17 -9.29 -5.94
CA VAL A 146 -3.92 -8.83 -5.32
C VAL A 146 -4.05 -7.42 -4.75
N ASP A 147 -4.96 -6.61 -5.31
CA ASP A 147 -5.31 -5.29 -4.80
C ASP A 147 -6.80 -4.98 -5.00
N GLY A 148 -7.35 -4.10 -4.15
CA GLY A 148 -8.75 -3.63 -4.28
C GLY A 148 -9.81 -4.52 -3.62
N LEU A 149 -9.44 -5.41 -2.71
CA LEU A 149 -10.36 -6.37 -2.08
C LEU A 149 -11.57 -5.69 -1.39
N HIS A 150 -11.37 -4.61 -0.63
CA HIS A 150 -12.46 -3.88 0.03
C HIS A 150 -13.47 -3.33 -0.98
N ARG A 151 -12.99 -2.82 -2.12
CA ARG A 151 -13.86 -2.30 -3.18
C ARG A 151 -14.67 -3.42 -3.83
N LEU A 152 -14.02 -4.54 -4.15
CA LEU A 152 -14.70 -5.70 -4.73
C LEU A 152 -15.73 -6.30 -3.77
N TYR A 153 -15.42 -6.35 -2.48
CA TYR A 153 -16.36 -6.81 -1.46
C TYR A 153 -17.55 -5.85 -1.31
N THR A 154 -17.31 -4.53 -1.36
CA THR A 154 -18.37 -3.51 -1.35
C THR A 154 -19.27 -3.67 -2.56
N ALA A 155 -18.70 -3.81 -3.77
CA ALA A 155 -19.46 -4.08 -5.00
C ALA A 155 -20.35 -5.33 -4.85
N ARG A 156 -19.78 -6.42 -4.32
CA ARG A 156 -20.50 -7.68 -4.09
C ARG A 156 -21.65 -7.50 -3.11
N SER A 157 -21.43 -6.77 -2.02
CA SER A 157 -22.44 -6.50 -0.99
C SER A 157 -23.59 -5.65 -1.51
N MET A 158 -23.33 -4.83 -2.53
CA MET A 158 -24.34 -4.05 -3.24
C MET A 158 -25.02 -4.80 -4.40
N GLY A 159 -24.77 -6.10 -4.55
CA GLY A 159 -25.39 -6.92 -5.61
C GLY A 159 -24.84 -6.68 -7.01
N ILE A 160 -23.72 -5.94 -7.15
CA ILE A 160 -23.02 -5.82 -8.43
C ILE A 160 -22.44 -7.20 -8.78
N LYS A 161 -22.69 -7.66 -10.00
CA LYS A 161 -22.27 -8.99 -10.46
C LYS A 161 -20.93 -8.96 -11.16
N GLU A 162 -20.64 -7.87 -11.87
CA GLU A 162 -19.47 -7.72 -12.74
C GLU A 162 -18.79 -6.37 -12.49
N VAL A 163 -17.46 -6.38 -12.56
CA VAL A 163 -16.62 -5.21 -12.32
C VAL A 163 -15.47 -5.18 -13.31
N TRP A 164 -14.93 -3.98 -13.57
CA TRP A 164 -13.69 -3.85 -14.33
C TRP A 164 -12.49 -4.05 -13.41
N VAL A 165 -11.55 -4.90 -13.84
CA VAL A 165 -10.28 -5.16 -13.15
C VAL A 165 -9.13 -5.06 -14.13
N VAL A 166 -7.94 -4.82 -13.61
CA VAL A 166 -6.70 -5.07 -14.36
C VAL A 166 -6.28 -6.51 -14.13
N GLU A 167 -6.41 -7.33 -15.16
CA GLU A 167 -5.89 -8.70 -15.18
C GLU A 167 -4.41 -8.66 -15.59
N ILE A 168 -3.56 -9.29 -14.78
CA ILE A 168 -2.15 -9.51 -15.05
C ILE A 168 -1.91 -11.01 -15.17
N SER A 169 -1.31 -11.45 -16.27
CA SER A 169 -1.01 -12.86 -16.53
C SER A 169 0.39 -13.02 -17.12
N ASN A 170 0.86 -14.26 -17.24
CA ASN A 170 2.22 -14.59 -17.67
C ASN A 170 3.31 -13.98 -16.76
N VAL A 171 3.06 -13.94 -15.46
CA VAL A 171 4.08 -13.66 -14.44
C VAL A 171 4.99 -14.89 -14.32
N PRO A 172 6.32 -14.75 -14.20
CA PRO A 172 7.23 -15.90 -14.04
C PRO A 172 6.81 -16.80 -12.87
N LYS A 173 6.79 -18.12 -13.11
CA LYS A 173 6.33 -19.11 -12.11
C LYS A 173 7.23 -19.16 -10.86
N GLU A 174 8.48 -18.72 -11.01
CA GLU A 174 9.46 -18.56 -9.94
C GLU A 174 9.15 -17.38 -9.03
N LEU A 175 8.25 -16.47 -9.43
CA LEU A 175 7.79 -15.32 -8.66
C LEU A 175 6.30 -15.46 -8.26
N PRO A 176 5.90 -16.56 -7.60
CA PRO A 176 4.50 -16.83 -7.30
C PRO A 176 3.91 -15.81 -6.33
N LEU A 177 2.58 -15.79 -6.23
CA LEU A 177 1.92 -15.14 -5.11
C LEU A 177 2.22 -15.88 -3.81
N ILE A 178 2.63 -15.13 -2.79
CA ILE A 178 2.91 -15.68 -1.46
C ILE A 178 1.61 -16.04 -0.76
N ALA A 179 0.57 -15.20 -0.87
CA ALA A 179 -0.69 -15.47 -0.23
C ALA A 179 -1.51 -16.47 -1.06
N LEU A 180 -2.06 -17.49 -0.38
CA LEU A 180 -2.91 -18.48 -1.00
C LEU A 180 -4.31 -17.90 -1.26
N PRO A 181 -4.96 -18.25 -2.39
CA PRO A 181 -6.33 -17.86 -2.64
C PRO A 181 -7.27 -18.46 -1.59
N CYS A 182 -8.39 -17.80 -1.36
CA CYS A 182 -9.47 -18.24 -0.50
C CYS A 182 -10.82 -17.89 -1.12
N ASN A 183 -11.87 -18.49 -0.57
CA ASN A 183 -13.23 -18.22 -0.99
C ASN A 183 -13.78 -16.99 -0.25
N TRP A 184 -14.74 -16.30 -0.88
CA TRP A 184 -15.41 -15.14 -0.29
C TRP A 184 -16.07 -15.42 1.08
N ASP A 185 -16.53 -16.65 1.33
CA ASP A 185 -17.13 -17.07 2.62
C ASP A 185 -16.11 -17.14 3.76
N LYS A 186 -14.80 -17.12 3.46
CA LYS A 186 -13.72 -17.13 4.46
C LYS A 186 -13.31 -15.73 4.92
N ILE A 187 -13.73 -14.69 4.20
CA ILE A 187 -13.43 -13.31 4.59
C ILE A 187 -14.25 -12.94 5.82
N ARG A 188 -13.61 -12.23 6.76
CA ARG A 188 -14.24 -11.67 7.95
C ARG A 188 -14.06 -10.16 7.98
N VAL A 189 -15.07 -9.44 8.45
CA VAL A 189 -15.01 -7.99 8.66
C VAL A 189 -14.63 -7.74 10.11
N TYR A 190 -13.58 -6.96 10.31
CA TYR A 190 -13.10 -6.53 11.62
C TYR A 190 -13.20 -5.01 11.74
N ASP A 191 -13.27 -4.51 12.96
CA ASP A 191 -13.17 -3.08 13.24
C ASP A 191 -11.70 -2.62 13.17
N ASP A 192 -10.80 -3.45 13.70
CA ASP A 192 -9.35 -3.24 13.70
C ASP A 192 -8.59 -4.30 12.92
N THR A 193 -7.30 -4.04 12.68
CA THR A 193 -6.42 -5.00 12.01
C THR A 193 -6.22 -6.23 12.89
N PRO A 194 -6.63 -7.44 12.44
CA PRO A 194 -6.49 -8.65 13.26
C PRO A 194 -5.03 -9.11 13.34
N PRO A 195 -4.69 -10.05 14.24
CA PRO A 195 -3.39 -10.73 14.28
C PRO A 195 -2.98 -11.35 12.94
N ALA A 196 -1.67 -11.50 12.71
CA ALA A 196 -1.10 -11.86 11.40
C ALA A 196 -1.61 -13.19 10.83
N ASP A 197 -1.79 -14.20 11.67
CA ASP A 197 -2.35 -15.53 11.35
C ASP A 197 -3.79 -15.48 10.84
N LYS A 198 -4.54 -14.42 11.21
CA LYS A 198 -5.91 -14.19 10.74
C LYS A 198 -5.98 -13.31 9.48
N LYS A 199 -4.85 -12.77 9.01
CA LYS A 199 -4.83 -11.88 7.84
C LYS A 199 -4.85 -12.65 6.53
N ARG A 200 -3.99 -13.66 6.41
CA ARG A 200 -3.71 -14.39 5.16
C ARG A 200 -3.18 -15.79 5.46
N ARG A 201 -3.33 -16.69 4.50
CA ARG A 201 -2.60 -17.97 4.48
C ARG A 201 -1.42 -17.81 3.54
N TYR A 202 -0.24 -18.25 3.99
CA TYR A 202 1.00 -18.09 3.23
C TYR A 202 1.41 -19.43 2.62
N ARG A 203 1.94 -19.37 1.40
CA ARG A 203 2.49 -20.53 0.67
C ARG A 203 3.78 -21.03 1.31
N PHE A 204 4.58 -20.12 1.83
CA PHE A 204 5.88 -20.38 2.42
C PHE A 204 5.81 -20.17 3.93
N THR A 205 6.25 -21.16 4.69
CA THR A 205 6.26 -21.12 6.16
C THR A 205 7.64 -20.84 6.70
N ASN A 206 8.68 -21.14 5.93
CA ASN A 206 10.08 -20.85 6.24
C ASN A 206 10.86 -20.46 4.96
N PRO A 207 12.10 -19.95 5.08
CA PRO A 207 12.92 -19.53 3.93
C PRO A 207 13.23 -20.65 2.92
N ALA A 208 13.35 -21.91 3.35
CA ALA A 208 13.71 -23.03 2.47
C ALA A 208 12.55 -23.47 1.56
N ASP A 209 11.31 -23.08 1.88
CA ASP A 209 10.13 -23.37 1.05
C ASP A 209 10.08 -22.52 -0.23
N HIS A 210 10.88 -21.45 -0.32
CA HIS A 210 10.87 -20.55 -1.48
C HIS A 210 11.52 -21.19 -2.71
N PRO A 211 11.02 -20.87 -3.92
CA PRO A 211 11.72 -21.24 -5.14
C PRO A 211 13.09 -20.54 -5.22
N SER A 212 14.01 -21.12 -5.98
CA SER A 212 15.30 -20.45 -6.27
C SER A 212 15.05 -19.18 -7.09
N LEU A 213 15.48 -18.04 -6.55
CA LEU A 213 15.33 -16.72 -7.19
C LEU A 213 16.61 -16.21 -7.86
N ARG A 214 17.66 -17.03 -7.94
CA ARG A 214 18.99 -16.62 -8.44
C ARG A 214 19.00 -16.06 -9.87
N ALA A 215 17.98 -16.39 -10.67
CA ALA A 215 17.82 -15.83 -12.01
C ALA A 215 17.30 -14.38 -12.02
N PHE A 216 16.76 -13.90 -10.89
CA PHE A 216 16.09 -12.61 -10.78
C PHE A 216 16.78 -11.66 -9.79
N THR A 217 17.34 -12.19 -8.70
CA THR A 217 17.92 -11.39 -7.62
C THR A 217 19.12 -12.08 -6.98
N ASN A 218 20.06 -11.27 -6.50
CA ASN A 218 21.19 -11.69 -5.68
C ASN A 218 20.93 -11.50 -4.18
N ILE A 219 19.78 -10.93 -3.79
CA ILE A 219 19.43 -10.71 -2.39
C ILE A 219 18.97 -12.05 -1.79
N PRO A 220 19.60 -12.52 -0.70
CA PRO A 220 19.23 -13.79 -0.09
C PRO A 220 17.87 -13.71 0.61
N ILE A 221 17.11 -14.81 0.52
CA ILE A 221 15.93 -15.02 1.35
C ILE A 221 16.40 -15.49 2.73
N THR A 222 15.95 -14.80 3.77
CA THR A 222 16.32 -15.02 5.16
C THR A 222 15.08 -15.20 6.02
N ALA A 223 15.26 -15.63 7.28
CA ALA A 223 14.18 -15.71 8.26
C ALA A 223 13.44 -14.37 8.47
N ASN A 224 14.09 -13.23 8.18
CA ASN A 224 13.52 -11.90 8.41
C ASN A 224 12.71 -11.36 7.22
N ASN A 225 12.93 -11.86 6.00
CA ASN A 225 12.30 -11.29 4.80
C ASN A 225 11.42 -12.28 4.01
N TYR A 226 11.53 -13.59 4.25
CA TYR A 226 10.90 -14.61 3.39
C TYR A 226 9.38 -14.43 3.22
N LEU A 227 8.68 -13.98 4.26
CA LEU A 227 7.22 -13.86 4.24
C LEU A 227 6.72 -12.75 3.33
N TYR A 228 7.55 -11.73 3.07
CA TYR A 228 7.19 -10.55 2.29
C TYR A 228 8.07 -10.33 1.07
N PHE A 229 9.10 -11.15 0.86
CA PHE A 229 10.09 -10.94 -0.20
C PHE A 229 9.45 -10.79 -1.60
N LEU A 230 8.54 -11.71 -1.96
CA LEU A 230 7.83 -11.73 -3.24
C LEU A 230 6.52 -10.90 -3.25
N TYR A 231 6.29 -10.05 -2.24
CA TYR A 231 5.15 -9.12 -2.30
C TYR A 231 5.38 -8.10 -3.41
N ARG A 232 4.29 -7.68 -4.02
CA ARG A 232 4.31 -6.64 -5.05
C ARG A 232 4.11 -5.30 -4.35
N ASP A 233 5.04 -4.39 -4.57
CA ASP A 233 4.95 -3.07 -3.99
C ASP A 233 4.12 -2.16 -4.88
N TYR A 234 2.84 -2.05 -4.53
CA TYR A 234 1.89 -1.20 -5.23
C TYR A 234 1.79 0.22 -4.65
N ALA A 235 2.76 0.68 -3.86
CA ALA A 235 2.73 2.01 -3.26
C ALA A 235 2.51 3.13 -4.30
N SER A 236 3.09 3.01 -5.50
CA SER A 236 2.92 3.98 -6.60
C SER A 236 1.50 4.06 -7.19
N LEU A 237 0.65 3.07 -6.88
CA LEU A 237 -0.74 2.98 -7.34
C LEU A 237 -1.75 3.41 -6.27
N GLY A 238 -1.30 3.80 -5.06
CA GLY A 238 -2.19 4.15 -3.95
C GLY A 238 -2.87 2.94 -3.28
N SER A 239 -2.34 1.73 -3.48
CA SER A 239 -2.92 0.43 -3.10
C SER A 239 -2.89 0.08 -1.60
N ASP A 240 -2.36 0.94 -0.72
CA ASP A 240 -2.31 0.66 0.73
C ASP A 240 -3.64 0.89 1.49
N GLY A 241 -4.76 0.99 0.75
CA GLY A 241 -6.09 1.34 1.27
C GLY A 241 -6.17 2.81 1.63
N ILE A 242 -6.57 3.67 0.68
CA ILE A 242 -6.78 5.14 0.85
C ILE A 242 -5.76 5.73 1.84
N ARG A 243 -4.47 5.48 1.62
CA ARG A 243 -3.44 6.24 2.32
C ARG A 243 -3.20 7.52 1.53
N HIS A 244 -2.88 8.59 2.25
CA HIS A 244 -2.31 9.78 1.66
C HIS A 244 -1.21 9.35 0.67
N ILE A 245 -1.11 10.00 -0.50
CA ILE A 245 0.11 10.00 -1.30
C ILE A 245 1.17 10.80 -0.52
N THR A 246 1.53 10.33 0.67
CA THR A 246 2.89 10.45 1.13
C THR A 246 3.61 9.37 0.33
N LYS A 247 4.51 9.75 -0.58
CA LYS A 247 5.57 8.81 -1.00
C LYS A 247 6.03 8.15 0.30
N LYS A 248 5.90 6.82 0.44
CA LYS A 248 6.56 6.17 1.57
C LYS A 248 8.00 6.67 1.48
N PRO A 249 8.50 7.40 2.50
CA PRO A 249 9.82 7.97 2.39
C PRO A 249 10.73 6.79 2.11
N TYR A 250 11.46 6.88 0.99
CA TYR A 250 12.53 5.93 0.72
C TYR A 250 13.35 5.85 2.01
N ILE A 251 13.32 4.68 2.63
CA ILE A 251 14.15 4.40 3.79
C ILE A 251 15.48 4.04 3.18
N SER A 252 16.43 4.96 3.22
CA SER A 252 17.73 4.69 2.60
C SER A 252 18.40 3.51 3.29
N ALA A 253 19.34 2.86 2.60
CA ALA A 253 20.10 1.74 3.16
C ALA A 253 20.78 2.09 4.50
N TYR A 254 20.99 3.38 4.76
CA TYR A 254 21.61 3.93 5.96
C TYR A 254 20.62 4.32 7.06
N GLU A 255 19.34 4.56 6.72
CA GLU A 255 18.34 5.07 7.67
C GLU A 255 18.04 4.08 8.80
N GLN A 256 17.92 2.77 8.50
CA GLN A 256 17.68 1.74 9.50
C GLN A 256 18.88 1.54 10.45
N PRO A 257 20.12 1.38 9.94
CA PRO A 257 21.31 1.36 10.80
C PRO A 257 21.44 2.59 11.70
N ILE A 258 21.22 3.80 11.16
CA ILE A 258 21.30 5.04 11.94
C ILE A 258 20.23 5.07 13.04
N LEU A 259 18.98 4.72 12.73
CA LEU A 259 17.90 4.63 13.71
C LEU A 259 18.16 3.58 14.80
N ALA A 260 18.77 2.46 14.44
CA ALA A 260 19.12 1.40 15.38
C ALA A 260 20.20 1.86 16.39
N GLU A 261 21.24 2.54 15.91
CA GLU A 261 22.26 3.12 16.81
C GLU A 261 21.71 4.29 17.62
N PHE A 262 20.90 5.15 17.01
CA PHE A 262 20.28 6.30 17.67
C PHE A 262 19.43 5.88 18.89
N LYS A 263 18.64 4.81 18.75
CA LYS A 263 17.81 4.25 19.84
C LYS A 263 18.63 3.74 21.03
N LYS A 264 19.89 3.32 20.84
CA LYS A 264 20.76 2.91 21.95
C LYS A 264 21.22 4.09 22.79
N ILE A 265 21.28 5.28 22.19
CA ILE A 265 21.88 6.49 22.78
C ILE A 265 20.81 7.35 23.48
N THR A 266 19.56 7.31 23.01
CA THR A 266 18.48 8.16 23.52
C THR A 266 17.54 7.41 24.46
N MET A 267 17.63 7.69 25.76
CA MET A 267 16.78 7.09 26.83
C MET A 267 15.89 8.11 27.57
N GLY A 268 15.77 9.36 27.09
CA GLY A 268 15.02 10.43 27.76
C GLY A 268 13.62 10.68 27.17
N ALA A 269 12.60 10.78 28.03
CA ALA A 269 11.19 10.98 27.66
C ALA A 269 10.89 12.29 26.90
N SER A 270 11.73 13.31 27.04
CA SER A 270 11.59 14.61 26.37
C SER A 270 12.22 14.70 24.97
N HIS A 271 12.89 13.63 24.52
CA HIS A 271 13.48 13.49 23.17
C HIS A 271 12.97 12.21 22.50
N ALA A 272 11.67 11.98 22.63
CA ALA A 272 11.02 10.77 22.14
C ALA A 272 11.27 10.58 20.64
N ALA A 273 11.36 9.32 20.20
CA ALA A 273 11.51 8.92 18.80
C ALA A 273 10.49 9.60 17.87
N GLU A 274 9.34 10.01 18.41
CA GLU A 274 8.30 10.78 17.74
C GLU A 274 8.81 12.13 17.21
N HIS A 275 9.56 12.89 18.01
CA HIS A 275 10.13 14.18 17.59
C HIS A 275 11.07 14.01 16.40
N VAL A 276 12.02 13.07 16.52
CA VAL A 276 13.00 12.79 15.46
C VAL A 276 12.30 12.31 14.19
N THR A 277 11.25 11.48 14.33
CA THR A 277 10.45 11.01 13.19
C THR A 277 9.71 12.17 12.51
N ALA A 278 9.12 13.08 13.28
CA ALA A 278 8.45 14.27 12.76
C ALA A 278 9.43 15.20 12.03
N THR A 279 10.60 15.46 12.63
CA THR A 279 11.67 16.26 12.02
C THR A 279 12.16 15.63 10.73
N LEU A 280 12.43 14.31 10.71
CA LEU A 280 12.83 13.60 9.51
C LEU A 280 11.80 13.73 8.38
N HIS A 281 10.52 13.54 8.71
CA HIS A 281 9.45 13.66 7.72
C HIS A 281 9.41 15.07 7.11
N PHE A 282 9.44 16.11 7.95
CA PHE A 282 9.43 17.49 7.50
C PHE A 282 10.70 17.85 6.69
N SER A 283 11.87 17.43 7.15
CA SER A 283 13.14 17.66 6.45
C SER A 283 13.17 16.99 5.08
N LYS A 284 12.63 15.76 4.94
CA LYS A 284 12.50 15.10 3.64
C LYS A 284 11.59 15.88 2.69
N GLN A 285 10.47 16.42 3.17
CA GLN A 285 9.59 17.27 2.35
C GLN A 285 10.32 18.53 1.86
N LEU A 286 11.07 19.21 2.73
CA LEU A 286 11.87 20.37 2.33
C LEU A 286 12.98 19.97 1.34
N GLY A 287 13.66 18.86 1.59
CA GLY A 287 14.71 18.36 0.70
C GLY A 287 14.21 18.11 -0.71
N GLU A 288 13.00 17.57 -0.88
CA GLU A 288 12.38 17.40 -2.20
C GLU A 288 12.08 18.74 -2.87
N ILE A 289 11.60 19.76 -2.12
CA ILE A 289 11.29 21.09 -2.66
C ILE A 289 12.56 21.81 -3.14
N TYR A 290 13.65 21.67 -2.39
CA TYR A 290 14.89 22.40 -2.64
C TYR A 290 15.98 21.59 -3.37
N GLY A 291 15.68 20.35 -3.78
CA GLY A 291 16.63 19.49 -4.50
C GLY A 291 17.83 19.06 -3.64
N ALA A 292 17.63 18.86 -2.34
CA ALA A 292 18.68 18.39 -1.44
C ALA A 292 18.92 16.88 -1.58
N ASP A 293 20.15 16.46 -1.27
CA ASP A 293 20.51 15.04 -1.21
C ASP A 293 19.72 14.33 -0.10
N ALA A 294 19.00 13.26 -0.46
CA ALA A 294 18.10 12.57 0.45
C ALA A 294 18.84 11.87 1.61
N ASP A 295 20.06 11.40 1.38
CA ASP A 295 20.88 10.73 2.39
C ASP A 295 21.43 11.76 3.38
N ILE A 296 21.91 12.91 2.91
CA ILE A 296 22.35 14.03 3.77
C ILE A 296 21.20 14.54 4.62
N VAL A 297 20.01 14.74 4.03
CA VAL A 297 18.80 15.19 4.76
C VAL A 297 18.42 14.19 5.84
N THR A 298 18.46 12.89 5.52
CA THR A 298 18.11 11.82 6.45
C THR A 298 19.10 11.74 7.61
N ALA A 299 20.39 11.70 7.32
CA ALA A 299 21.44 11.69 8.34
C ALA A 299 21.37 12.94 9.23
N SER A 300 21.21 14.12 8.63
CA SER A 300 21.13 15.39 9.38
C SER A 300 19.92 15.39 10.32
N ALA A 301 18.73 15.02 9.83
CA ALA A 301 17.52 15.03 10.65
C ALA A 301 17.55 13.99 11.77
N LEU A 302 18.11 12.80 11.53
CA LEU A 302 18.24 11.77 12.56
C LEU A 302 19.27 12.12 13.64
N LEU A 303 20.33 12.85 13.26
CA LEU A 303 21.49 13.07 14.14
C LEU A 303 21.51 14.48 14.78
N HIS A 304 20.63 15.40 14.37
CA HIS A 304 20.67 16.80 14.79
C HIS A 304 20.64 16.99 16.32
N ASP A 305 19.96 16.09 17.04
CA ASP A 305 19.69 16.21 18.47
C ASP A 305 20.48 15.24 19.35
N LEU A 306 21.51 14.57 18.82
CA LEU A 306 22.35 13.62 19.57
C LEU A 306 23.00 14.21 20.84
N GLY A 307 23.34 15.50 20.83
CA GLY A 307 23.94 16.22 21.96
C GLY A 307 22.97 16.54 23.09
N ARG A 308 21.65 16.53 22.82
CA ARG A 308 20.62 16.87 23.81
C ARG A 308 20.43 15.84 24.90
N GLY A 309 21.02 14.65 24.77
CA GLY A 309 21.11 13.68 25.86
C GLY A 309 21.86 14.19 27.09
N ASN A 310 22.65 15.26 26.95
CA ASN A 310 23.27 15.97 28.06
C ASN A 310 22.50 17.26 28.37
N THR A 311 21.73 17.26 29.47
CA THR A 311 20.90 18.40 29.89
C THR A 311 21.69 19.67 30.25
N LYS A 312 23.02 19.58 30.36
CA LYS A 312 23.90 20.74 30.59
C LYS A 312 24.30 21.47 29.31
N LEU A 313 24.03 20.89 28.14
CA LEU A 313 24.37 21.48 26.84
C LEU A 313 23.15 22.18 26.25
N HIS A 314 23.35 23.42 25.81
CA HIS A 314 22.32 24.26 25.20
C HIS A 314 22.86 25.00 23.98
N GLY A 315 21.98 25.32 23.03
CA GLY A 315 22.32 26.06 21.83
C GLY A 315 23.50 25.43 21.07
N GLN A 316 24.52 26.23 20.77
CA GLN A 316 25.70 25.80 20.01
C GLN A 316 26.43 24.61 20.63
N SER A 317 26.57 24.57 21.96
CA SER A 317 27.26 23.48 22.65
C SER A 317 26.58 22.12 22.48
N SER A 318 25.25 22.10 22.34
CA SER A 318 24.50 20.88 22.03
C SER A 318 24.71 20.47 20.57
N ALA A 319 24.76 21.43 19.65
CA ALA A 319 24.99 21.15 18.23
C ALA A 319 26.40 20.60 17.99
N ASP A 320 27.41 21.16 18.66
CA ASP A 320 28.80 20.69 18.57
C ASP A 320 28.94 19.26 19.12
N GLU A 321 28.26 18.94 20.23
CA GLU A 321 28.23 17.59 20.76
C GLU A 321 27.46 16.63 19.83
N SER A 322 26.34 17.06 19.23
CA SER A 322 25.65 16.27 18.20
C SER A 322 26.58 15.92 17.05
N LYS A 323 27.32 16.91 16.52
CA LYS A 323 28.31 16.72 15.45
C LYS A 323 29.41 15.75 15.85
N LYS A 324 29.97 15.90 17.04
CA LYS A 324 31.02 15.03 17.58
C LYS A 324 30.57 13.57 17.67
N ARG A 325 29.30 13.34 18.03
CA ARG A 325 28.69 12.00 18.14
C ARG A 325 28.24 11.43 16.80
N ALA A 326 27.83 12.27 15.86
CA ALA A 326 27.36 11.86 14.54
C ALA A 326 28.46 11.17 13.73
N THR A 327 29.67 11.73 13.71
CA THR A 327 30.79 11.20 12.89
C THR A 327 31.09 9.71 13.13
N PRO A 328 31.35 9.22 14.37
CA PRO A 328 31.62 7.80 14.59
C PRO A 328 30.42 6.91 14.28
N LEU A 329 29.19 7.40 14.49
CA LEU A 329 27.97 6.66 14.16
C LEU A 329 27.84 6.47 12.65
N LEU A 330 28.03 7.54 11.87
CA LEU A 330 28.03 7.50 10.41
C LEU A 330 29.11 6.55 9.86
N HIS A 331 30.32 6.59 10.42
CA HIS A 331 31.37 5.63 10.07
C HIS A 331 30.99 4.17 10.37
N THR A 332 30.31 3.92 11.49
CA THR A 332 29.88 2.56 11.88
C THR A 332 28.88 1.97 10.90
N VAL A 333 28.04 2.81 10.29
CA VAL A 333 27.02 2.39 9.32
C VAL A 333 27.50 2.49 7.86
N GLY A 334 28.74 2.89 7.63
CA GLY A 334 29.32 3.06 6.29
C GLY A 334 28.70 4.18 5.47
N PHE A 335 28.20 5.23 6.13
CA PHE A 335 27.64 6.43 5.49
C PHE A 335 28.72 7.35 4.95
#